data_AF-A0A504BY85-F1
#
_entry.id   AF-A0A504BY85-F1
#
_cell.length_a   1.000
_cell.length_b   1.000
_cell.length_c   1.000
_cell.angle_alpha   90.00
_cell.angle_beta   90.00
_cell.angle_gamma   90.00
#
_symmetry.space_group_name_H-M   'P 1'
#
loop_
_entity.id
_entity.type
_entity.pdbx_description
1 polymer ?
#
loop_
_entity_poly.entity_id
_entity_poly.type
_entity_poly.pdbx_seq_one_letter_code
_entity_poly.pdbx_strand_id
1 'polypeptide(L)' 'MSVVQEDPSPAVPSHPEEIKSVFDLRLGKHVTLQGSARITPAGVISTGIAVAAMTLALGYLASSIMRRRR' A
#
# COMPACT_ATOMS: atom_id res chain seq x y z
N MET A 1 -43.22 -24.77 12.93
CA MET A 1 -42.26 -25.45 12.04
C MET A 1 -42.42 -24.85 10.64
N SER A 2 -41.67 -23.78 10.35
CA SER A 2 -41.39 -23.32 8.98
C SER A 2 -40.09 -22.53 9.05
N VAL A 3 -38.96 -23.22 8.90
CA VAL A 3 -37.66 -22.58 8.69
C VAL A 3 -37.69 -22.07 7.25
N VAL A 4 -37.79 -20.75 7.08
CA VAL A 4 -37.49 -20.12 5.79
C VAL A 4 -35.97 -19.95 5.77
N GLN A 5 -35.31 -20.82 5.01
CA GLN A 5 -33.94 -20.60 4.56
C GLN A 5 -33.92 -19.36 3.68
N GLU A 6 -33.35 -18.26 4.17
CA GLU A 6 -32.88 -17.19 3.30
C GLU A 6 -31.54 -17.64 2.70
N ASP A 7 -31.58 -18.08 1.45
CA ASP A 7 -30.41 -18.23 0.61
C ASP A 7 -29.59 -16.93 0.60
N PRO A 8 -28.24 -16.99 0.64
CA PRO A 8 -27.40 -15.80 0.62
C PRO A 8 -27.47 -15.15 -0.76
N SER A 9 -28.36 -14.17 -0.89
CA SER A 9 -28.48 -13.30 -2.07
C SER A 9 -27.13 -12.62 -2.36
N PRO A 10 -26.70 -12.56 -3.64
CA PRO A 10 -25.32 -12.38 -4.03
C PRO A 10 -24.76 -11.00 -3.65
N ALA A 11 -23.45 -11.01 -3.37
CA ALA A 11 -22.64 -9.88 -2.97
C ALA A 11 -23.03 -8.55 -3.63
N VAL A 12 -23.27 -7.56 -2.78
CA VAL A 12 -23.40 -6.13 -3.12
C VAL A 12 -22.32 -5.75 -4.15
N PRO A 13 -22.67 -5.11 -5.28
CA PRO A 13 -21.68 -4.64 -6.25
C PRO A 13 -20.84 -3.56 -5.57
N SER A 14 -19.67 -3.96 -5.10
CA SER A 14 -18.71 -3.07 -4.44
C SER A 14 -18.13 -2.14 -5.51
N HIS A 15 -18.24 -0.84 -5.28
CA HIS A 15 -17.93 0.20 -6.26
C HIS A 15 -16.56 -0.01 -6.96
N PRO A 16 -16.50 0.16 -8.29
CA PRO A 16 -15.31 -0.15 -9.10
C PRO A 16 -14.11 0.78 -8.87
N GLU A 17 -14.26 1.85 -8.08
CA GLU A 17 -13.18 2.77 -7.74
C GLU A 17 -12.22 2.28 -6.65
N GLU A 18 -12.57 1.23 -5.89
CA GLU A 18 -11.72 0.71 -4.81
C GLU A 18 -10.79 -0.41 -5.30
N ILE A 19 -9.52 -0.06 -5.61
CA ILE A 19 -8.48 -1.07 -5.85
C ILE A 19 -8.10 -1.69 -4.51
N LYS A 20 -8.59 -2.92 -4.25
CA LYS A 20 -8.13 -3.75 -3.14
C LYS A 20 -6.73 -4.25 -3.45
N SER A 21 -5.72 -3.61 -2.88
CA SER A 21 -4.35 -4.09 -2.97
C SER A 21 -4.14 -5.15 -1.89
N VAL A 22 -3.99 -6.40 -2.32
CA VAL A 22 -3.57 -7.51 -1.47
C VAL A 22 -2.09 -7.74 -1.76
N PHE A 23 -1.24 -7.56 -0.78
CA PHE A 23 0.20 -7.80 -0.90
C PHE A 23 0.60 -8.94 0.05
N ASP A 24 1.24 -9.95 -0.53
CA ASP A 24 1.89 -11.03 0.20
C ASP A 24 3.41 -10.82 0.07
N LEU A 25 4.01 -10.26 1.11
CA LEU A 25 5.43 -9.95 1.15
C LEU A 25 6.15 -11.05 1.96
N ARG A 26 6.87 -11.95 1.28
CA ARG A 26 7.70 -12.96 1.94
C ARG A 26 9.08 -12.35 2.28
N LEU A 27 9.33 -12.05 3.56
CA LEU A 27 10.65 -11.67 4.06
C LEU A 27 11.44 -12.93 4.45
N GLY A 28 12.34 -13.36 3.57
CA GLY A 28 13.19 -14.52 3.79
C GLY A 28 12.42 -15.84 3.83
N LYS A 29 12.90 -16.80 4.64
CA LYS A 29 12.30 -18.15 4.74
C LYS A 29 11.20 -18.28 5.79
N HIS A 30 11.01 -17.27 6.65
CA HIS A 30 10.24 -17.42 7.89
C HIS A 30 9.14 -16.38 8.11
N VAL A 31 9.08 -15.29 7.34
CA VAL A 31 8.10 -14.22 7.57
C VAL A 31 7.29 -13.98 6.30
N THR A 32 5.99 -14.19 6.39
CA THR A 32 5.02 -13.87 5.34
C THR A 32 4.12 -12.75 5.87
N LEU A 33 4.25 -11.56 5.29
CA LEU A 33 3.45 -10.41 5.64
C LEU A 33 2.29 -10.30 4.65
N GLN A 34 1.12 -10.76 5.06
CA GLN A 34 -0.11 -10.56 4.30
C GLN A 34 -0.78 -9.28 4.78
N GLY A 35 -0.90 -8.32 3.87
CA GLY A 35 -1.63 -7.09 4.10
C GLY A 35 -2.66 -6.86 3.01
N SER A 36 -3.83 -6.37 3.41
CA SER A 36 -4.84 -5.87 2.48
C SER A 36 -5.09 -4.41 2.82
N ALA A 37 -4.80 -3.53 1.87
CA ALA A 37 -5.09 -2.11 2.00
C ALA A 37 -5.99 -1.69 0.84
N ARG A 38 -6.93 -0.79 1.14
CA ARG A 38 -7.66 -0.06 0.11
C ARG A 38 -6.76 1.07 -0.34
N ILE A 39 -6.32 1.04 -1.59
CA ILE A 39 -5.37 2.02 -2.13
C ILE A 39 -6.09 2.87 -3.19
N THR A 40 -5.95 4.18 -3.09
CA THR A 40 -6.42 5.11 -4.13
C THR A 40 -5.30 5.36 -5.15
N PRO A 41 -5.58 5.44 -6.46
CA PRO A 41 -4.56 5.74 -7.47
C PRO A 41 -3.82 7.07 -7.20
N ALA A 42 -4.55 8.09 -6.77
CA ALA A 42 -3.97 9.37 -6.37
C ALA A 42 -3.04 9.24 -5.14
N GLY A 43 -3.39 8.36 -4.19
CA GLY A 43 -2.56 8.03 -3.04
C GLY A 43 -1.22 7.41 -3.42
N VAL A 44 -1.21 6.53 -4.42
CA VAL A 44 0.04 5.91 -4.92
C VAL A 44 0.97 6.95 -5.54
N ILE A 45 0.43 7.79 -6.43
CA ILE A 45 1.21 8.81 -7.13
C ILE A 45 1.78 9.81 -6.13
N SER A 46 0.95 10.33 -5.22
CA SER A 46 1.39 11.29 -4.20
C SER A 46 2.45 10.70 -3.26
N THR A 47 2.28 9.44 -2.84
CA THR A 47 3.29 8.73 -2.05
C THR A 47 4.61 8.60 -2.79
N GLY A 48 4.58 8.24 -4.08
CA GLY A 48 5.77 8.15 -4.92
C GLY A 48 6.52 9.48 -5.03
N ILE A 49 5.80 10.58 -5.27
CA ILE A 49 6.39 11.93 -5.33
C ILE A 49 6.98 12.33 -3.96
N ALA A 50 6.25 12.10 -2.87
CA ALA A 50 6.71 12.41 -1.53
C ALA A 50 8.01 11.65 -1.19
N VAL A 51 8.06 10.34 -1.47
CA VAL A 51 9.26 9.52 -1.24
C VAL A 51 10.43 10.01 -2.10
N ALA A 52 10.20 10.35 -3.37
CA ALA A 52 11.24 10.88 -4.25
C ALA A 52 11.81 12.21 -3.72
N ALA A 53 10.94 13.14 -3.31
CA ALA A 53 11.35 14.43 -2.75
C ALA A 53 12.14 14.26 -1.44
N MET A 54 11.65 13.40 -0.54
CA MET A 54 12.35 13.08 0.71
C MET A 54 13.73 12.47 0.45
N THR A 55 13.81 11.50 -0.46
CA THR A 55 15.08 10.83 -0.81
C THR A 55 16.07 11.82 -1.41
N LEU A 56 15.60 12.72 -2.27
CA LEU A 56 16.45 13.76 -2.87
C LEU A 56 16.96 14.76 -1.81
N ALA A 57 16.09 15.21 -0.90
CA ALA A 57 16.48 16.11 0.18
C ALA A 57 17.51 15.46 1.12
N LEU A 58 17.28 14.21 1.52
CA LEU A 58 18.20 13.44 2.36
C LEU A 58 19.53 13.16 1.64
N GLY A 59 19.48 12.81 0.36
CA GLY A 59 20.66 12.59 -0.47
C GLY A 59 21.50 13.85 -0.64
N TYR A 60 20.85 15.00 -0.87
CA TYR A 60 21.52 16.30 -0.92
C TYR A 60 22.16 16.65 0.42
N LEU A 61 21.44 16.49 1.53
CA LEU A 61 21.95 16.75 2.87
C LEU A 61 23.19 15.87 3.16
N ALA A 62 23.10 14.57 2.91
CA ALA A 62 24.21 13.64 3.09
C ALA A 62 25.43 14.02 2.23
N SER A 63 25.20 14.35 0.95
CA SER A 63 26.25 14.79 0.02
C SER A 63 26.94 16.07 0.49
N SER A 64 26.16 17.05 0.98
CA SER A 64 26.70 18.31 1.50
C SER A 64 27.59 18.11 2.74
N ILE A 65 27.18 17.24 3.66
CA ILE A 65 27.95 16.90 4.87
C ILE A 65 29.26 16.19 4.48
N MET A 66 29.20 15.26 3.52
CA MET A 66 30.39 14.54 3.05
C MET A 66 31.38 15.47 2.34
N ARG A 67 30.91 16.40 1.51
CA ARG A 67 31.79 17.40 0.87
C ARG A 67 32.47 18.31 1.88
N ARG A 68 31.82 18.64 3.00
CA ARG A 68 32.41 19.49 4.04
C ARG A 68 33.48 18.78 4.89
N ARG A 69 33.47 17.44 4.88
CA ARG A 69 34.45 16.60 5.60
C ARG A 69 35.69 16.25 4.77
N ARG A 70 35.68 16.49 3.46
CA ARG A 70 36.86 16.41 2.58
C ARG A 70 37.48 17.78 2.44
#